data_AF-A0A8J8FPE1-F1
#
_entry.id   AF-A0A8J8FPE1-F1
#
_cell.length_a   1.000
_cell.length_b   1.000
_cell.length_c   1.000
_cell.angle_alpha   90.00
_cell.angle_beta   90.00
_cell.angle_gamma   90.00
#
_symmetry.space_group_name_H-M   'P 1'
#
loop_
_entity.id
_entity.type
_entity.pdbx_description
1 polymer ?
#
loop_
_entity_poly.entity_id
_entity_poly.type
_entity_poly.pdbx_seq_one_letter_code
_entity_poly.pdbx_strand_id
1 'polypeptide(L)'
;MAFRDELVNSGKHQEKEVFTIIETTDGNNYYFGDLPNKPLVEGQVSVWGLVADIIQHLQKPELPDINTIFYHVANTVGDSQFGIPRIPDKHKPGDLPINYVASMWTVLLPVVVLFCDKPMERPILLGLAIQQVIEMGKDVIPPSMAAQLVMEGAIPMSKLDLIGSTALRVRVRTERFISHLDKMELYLLFFNRH
;
A
#
# COMPACT_ATOMS: atom_id res chain seq x y z
N MET A 1 10.13 4.23 2.64
CA MET A 1 9.43 4.44 1.35
C MET A 1 10.48 4.46 0.26
N ALA A 2 10.30 3.74 -0.85
CA ALA A 2 11.31 3.57 -1.91
C ALA A 2 11.96 4.89 -2.38
N PHE A 3 11.15 5.91 -2.68
CA PHE A 3 11.62 7.24 -3.10
C PHE A 3 12.42 7.97 -2.03
N ARG A 4 11.96 7.92 -0.76
CA ARG A 4 12.70 8.50 0.36
C ARG A 4 14.07 7.84 0.48
N ASP A 5 14.14 6.52 0.34
CA ASP A 5 15.41 5.79 0.40
C ASP A 5 16.35 6.14 -0.77
N GLU A 6 15.80 6.29 -1.98
CA GLU A 6 16.60 6.57 -3.17
C GLU A 6 17.07 8.02 -3.29
N LEU A 7 16.22 8.99 -2.97
CA LEU A 7 16.49 10.41 -3.26
C LEU A 7 16.88 11.22 -2.02
N VAL A 8 16.28 10.92 -0.86
CA VAL A 8 16.50 11.69 0.36
C VAL A 8 17.60 11.04 1.21
N ASN A 9 17.47 9.75 1.52
CA ASN A 9 18.44 9.03 2.38
C ASN A 9 19.79 8.81 1.69
N SER A 10 19.85 8.89 0.37
CA SER A 10 21.11 8.90 -0.39
C SER A 10 21.82 10.25 -0.38
N GLY A 11 21.21 11.30 0.18
CA GLY A 11 21.73 12.66 0.22
C GLY A 11 21.63 13.43 -1.09
N LYS A 12 20.93 12.90 -2.11
CA LYS A 12 20.81 13.53 -3.43
C LYS A 12 19.89 14.77 -3.44
N HIS A 13 18.83 14.76 -2.62
CA HIS A 13 17.83 15.81 -2.54
C HIS A 13 17.34 16.04 -1.12
N GLN A 14 16.91 17.26 -0.80
CA GLN A 14 16.20 17.55 0.45
C GLN A 14 14.75 17.05 0.37
N GLU A 15 14.15 16.70 1.51
CA GLU A 15 12.80 16.13 1.54
C GLU A 15 11.74 17.06 0.91
N LYS A 16 11.83 18.36 1.18
CA LYS A 16 10.97 19.40 0.60
C LYS A 16 11.15 19.62 -0.92
N GLU A 17 12.23 19.12 -1.51
CA GLU A 17 12.46 19.17 -2.96
C GLU A 17 11.80 17.99 -3.67
N VAL A 18 11.56 16.90 -2.94
CA VAL A 18 11.00 15.65 -3.47
C VAL A 18 9.51 15.54 -3.19
N PHE A 19 9.03 16.12 -2.08
CA PHE A 19 7.66 15.99 -1.62
C PHE A 19 7.02 17.35 -1.34
N THR A 20 5.74 17.45 -1.69
CA THR A 20 4.83 18.42 -1.07
C THR A 20 4.42 17.88 0.29
N ILE A 21 4.91 18.49 1.36
CA ILE A 21 4.62 18.08 2.73
C ILE A 21 3.39 18.85 3.21
N ILE A 22 2.36 18.11 3.62
CA ILE A 22 1.13 18.66 4.20
C ILE A 22 1.15 18.36 5.69
N GLU A 23 1.20 19.42 6.50
CA GLU A 23 1.00 19.34 7.95
C GLU A 23 -0.50 19.46 8.22
N THR A 24 -1.06 18.52 8.98
CA THR A 24 -2.51 18.45 9.22
C THR A 24 -2.87 18.62 10.69
N THR A 25 -4.15 18.87 10.93
CA THR A 25 -4.70 19.13 12.27
C THR A 25 -4.61 17.94 13.23
N ASP A 26 -4.43 16.72 12.71
CA ASP A 26 -4.17 15.51 13.48
C ASP A 26 -2.72 15.43 14.01
N GLY A 27 -1.87 16.41 13.68
CA GLY A 27 -0.47 16.48 14.08
C GLY A 27 0.46 15.53 13.32
N ASN A 28 0.00 14.93 12.23
CA ASN A 28 0.82 14.12 11.32
C ASN A 28 1.25 14.92 10.08
N ASN A 29 2.33 14.46 9.44
CA ASN A 29 2.76 14.95 8.14
C ASN A 29 2.40 13.93 7.06
N TYR A 30 1.93 14.44 5.92
CA TYR A 30 1.57 13.66 4.75
C TYR A 30 2.36 14.11 3.52
N TYR A 31 2.78 13.15 2.70
CA TYR A 31 3.71 13.36 1.59
C TYR A 31 3.04 13.18 0.23
N PHE A 32 2.90 14.28 -0.51
CA PHE A 32 2.30 14.35 -1.84
C PHE A 32 3.33 14.76 -2.91
N GLY A 33 2.92 14.71 -4.17
CA GLY A 33 3.71 15.10 -5.34
C GLY A 33 3.75 14.03 -6.42
N ASP A 34 4.29 14.38 -7.59
CA ASP A 34 4.34 13.48 -8.75
C ASP A 34 5.34 12.34 -8.54
N LEU A 35 6.52 12.65 -8.00
CA LEU A 35 7.57 11.67 -7.73
C LEU A 35 7.10 10.48 -6.89
N PRO A 36 6.45 10.67 -5.72
CA PRO A 36 5.91 9.54 -4.95
C PRO A 36 4.73 8.82 -5.61
N ASN A 37 4.01 9.47 -6.54
CA ASN A 37 2.90 8.87 -7.28
C ASN A 37 3.38 7.98 -8.43
N LYS A 38 4.52 8.32 -9.04
CA LYS A 38 5.06 7.60 -10.19
C LYS A 38 5.12 6.07 -10.04
N PRO A 39 5.73 5.48 -8.99
CA PRO A 39 5.81 4.03 -8.86
C PRO A 39 4.47 3.40 -8.47
N LEU A 40 3.53 4.22 -7.98
CA LEU A 40 2.23 3.77 -7.53
C LEU A 40 1.24 3.70 -8.69
N VAL A 41 1.20 4.72 -9.56
CA VAL A 41 0.14 4.83 -10.59
C VAL A 41 0.62 5.18 -12.00
N GLU A 42 1.85 5.62 -12.20
CA GLU A 42 2.31 6.09 -13.50
C GLU A 42 3.15 5.04 -14.23
N GLY A 43 2.73 4.71 -15.46
CA GLY A 43 3.43 3.76 -16.32
C GLY A 43 3.01 2.31 -16.08
N GLN A 44 3.41 1.45 -17.02
CA GLN A 44 2.97 0.05 -17.09
C GLN A 44 3.46 -0.80 -15.92
N VAL A 45 4.63 -0.48 -15.37
CA VAL A 45 5.26 -1.25 -14.28
C VAL A 45 5.03 -0.60 -12.90
N SER A 46 4.04 0.29 -12.79
CA SER A 46 3.58 0.80 -11.50
C SER A 46 2.71 -0.23 -10.77
N VAL A 47 2.47 -0.03 -9.48
CA VAL A 47 1.54 -0.88 -8.71
C VAL A 47 0.18 -0.95 -9.40
N TRP A 48 -0.38 0.20 -9.79
CA TRP A 48 -1.64 0.25 -10.53
C TRP A 48 -1.54 -0.41 -11.91
N GLY A 49 -0.45 -0.19 -12.65
CA GLY A 49 -0.24 -0.80 -13.96
C GLY A 49 -0.30 -2.33 -13.89
N LEU A 50 0.37 -2.92 -12.90
CA LEU A 50 0.35 -4.36 -12.65
C LEU A 50 -1.01 -4.86 -12.16
N VAL A 51 -1.69 -4.12 -11.28
CA VAL A 51 -3.06 -4.45 -10.85
C VAL A 51 -4.01 -4.42 -12.05
N ALA A 52 -3.99 -3.36 -12.87
CA ALA A 52 -4.84 -3.24 -14.03
C ALA A 52 -4.59 -4.35 -15.06
N ASP A 53 -3.34 -4.76 -15.23
CA ASP A 53 -2.94 -5.86 -16.11
C ASP A 53 -3.59 -7.19 -15.71
N ILE A 54 -3.55 -7.57 -14.43
CA ILE A 54 -4.18 -8.83 -13.98
C ILE A 54 -5.71 -8.80 -14.10
N ILE A 55 -6.33 -7.63 -13.86
CA ILE A 55 -7.79 -7.48 -14.03
C ILE A 55 -8.20 -7.67 -15.49
N GLN A 56 -7.43 -7.09 -16.41
CA GLN A 56 -7.65 -7.28 -17.85
C GLN A 56 -7.43 -8.73 -18.28
N HIS A 57 -6.39 -9.38 -17.76
CA HIS A 57 -6.12 -10.80 -18.01
C HIS A 57 -7.28 -11.71 -17.59
N LEU A 58 -7.93 -11.40 -16.47
CA LEU A 58 -9.07 -12.14 -15.93
C LEU A 58 -10.41 -11.90 -16.65
N GLN A 59 -10.41 -11.21 -17.80
CA GLN A 59 -11.59 -10.92 -18.63
C GLN A 59 -12.72 -10.18 -17.88
N LYS A 60 -12.41 -9.50 -16.77
CA LYS A 60 -13.38 -8.74 -15.94
C LYS A 60 -13.07 -7.25 -16.05
N PRO A 61 -13.65 -6.53 -17.02
CA PRO A 61 -13.10 -5.27 -17.53
C PRO A 61 -13.36 -4.02 -16.66
N GLU A 62 -13.97 -4.12 -15.49
CA GLU A 62 -14.20 -2.95 -14.66
C GLU A 62 -12.98 -2.64 -13.80
N LEU A 63 -12.33 -1.53 -14.10
CA LEU A 63 -11.20 -0.99 -13.34
C LEU A 63 -11.71 0.13 -12.42
N PRO A 64 -11.26 0.22 -11.15
CA PRO A 64 -11.59 1.36 -10.29
C PRO A 64 -11.14 2.69 -10.90
N ASP A 65 -11.93 3.75 -10.68
CA ASP A 65 -11.54 5.11 -11.01
C ASP A 65 -10.51 5.63 -9.99
N ILE A 66 -9.24 5.50 -10.35
CA ILE A 66 -8.11 5.92 -9.54
C ILE A 66 -8.12 7.42 -9.24
N ASN A 67 -8.64 8.25 -10.16
CA ASN A 67 -8.71 9.69 -9.94
C ASN A 67 -9.70 10.02 -8.81
N THR A 68 -10.83 9.31 -8.76
CA THR A 68 -11.79 9.43 -7.66
C THR A 68 -11.20 8.98 -6.32
N ILE A 69 -10.26 8.03 -6.31
CA ILE A 69 -9.51 7.64 -5.09
C ILE A 69 -8.56 8.76 -4.67
N PHE A 70 -7.75 9.30 -5.59
CA PHE A 70 -6.87 10.44 -5.28
C PHE A 70 -7.64 11.65 -4.78
N TYR A 71 -8.75 12.01 -5.44
CA TYR A 71 -9.58 13.12 -5.03
C TYR A 71 -10.11 12.94 -3.61
N HIS A 72 -10.57 11.74 -3.27
CA HIS A 72 -11.02 11.45 -1.92
C HIS A 72 -9.90 11.58 -0.89
N VAL A 73 -8.75 10.94 -1.16
CA VAL A 73 -7.57 10.97 -0.28
C VAL A 73 -7.07 12.39 -0.04
N ALA A 74 -7.09 13.24 -1.06
CA ALA A 74 -6.71 14.65 -0.93
C ALA A 74 -7.70 15.46 -0.07
N ASN A 75 -9.00 15.14 -0.14
CA ASN A 75 -10.03 15.83 0.64
C ASN A 75 -10.15 15.31 2.08
N THR A 76 -9.69 14.09 2.35
CA THR A 76 -9.78 13.48 3.68
C THR A 76 -8.46 13.50 4.45
N VAL A 77 -7.39 14.03 3.87
CA VAL A 77 -6.09 14.08 4.55
C VAL A 77 -6.19 14.80 5.91
N GLY A 78 -5.75 14.12 6.96
CA GLY A 78 -5.80 14.64 8.34
C GLY A 78 -7.17 14.53 9.03
N ASP A 79 -8.18 13.91 8.40
CA ASP A 79 -9.47 13.64 9.01
C ASP A 79 -9.66 12.15 9.38
N SER A 80 -10.81 11.82 9.99
CA SER A 80 -11.13 10.45 10.42
C SER A 80 -11.56 9.51 9.30
N GLN A 81 -11.85 10.02 8.11
CA GLN A 81 -12.18 9.28 6.90
C GLN A 81 -10.94 8.92 6.07
N PHE A 82 -9.77 9.50 6.38
CA PHE A 82 -8.52 9.21 5.70
C PHE A 82 -8.22 7.72 5.67
N GLY A 83 -8.04 7.18 4.46
CA GLY A 83 -7.58 5.80 4.26
C GLY A 83 -8.58 4.72 4.63
N ILE A 84 -9.86 5.06 4.81
CA ILE A 84 -10.94 4.07 4.97
C ILE A 84 -11.39 3.60 3.58
N PRO A 85 -11.24 2.31 3.22
CA PRO A 85 -11.64 1.82 1.91
C PRO A 85 -13.14 1.96 1.65
N ARG A 86 -13.50 2.60 0.53
CA ARG A 86 -14.90 2.80 0.11
C ARG A 86 -15.42 1.61 -0.69
N ILE A 87 -15.66 0.49 0.00
CA ILE A 87 -16.12 -0.78 -0.58
C ILE A 87 -17.34 -1.35 0.16
N PRO A 88 -18.15 -2.23 -0.46
CA PRO A 88 -19.33 -2.83 0.17
C PRO A 88 -18.98 -3.62 1.44
N ASP A 89 -19.87 -3.57 2.44
CA ASP A 89 -19.65 -4.16 3.78
C ASP A 89 -19.26 -5.64 3.74
N LYS A 90 -19.83 -6.41 2.81
CA LYS A 90 -19.53 -7.85 2.64
C LYS A 90 -18.05 -8.13 2.34
N HIS A 91 -17.34 -7.16 1.79
CA HIS A 91 -15.93 -7.29 1.37
C HIS A 91 -14.98 -6.38 2.16
N LYS A 92 -15.46 -5.73 3.22
CA LYS A 92 -14.61 -4.90 4.06
C LYS A 92 -13.56 -5.77 4.78
N PRO A 93 -12.27 -5.35 4.76
CA PRO A 93 -11.24 -5.99 5.57
C PRO A 93 -11.58 -5.98 7.06
N GLY A 94 -10.98 -6.91 7.80
CA GLY A 94 -11.17 -7.00 9.25
C GLY A 94 -10.58 -5.82 10.03
N ASP A 95 -9.72 -5.01 9.42
CA ASP A 95 -9.13 -3.81 10.02
C ASP A 95 -8.83 -2.71 8.95
N LEU A 96 -8.39 -1.53 9.38
CA LEU A 96 -8.02 -0.44 8.50
C LEU A 96 -6.63 -0.65 7.86
N PRO A 97 -6.39 -0.19 6.60
CA PRO A 97 -5.09 -0.28 5.93
C PRO A 97 -3.91 0.21 6.77
N ILE A 98 -4.09 1.30 7.53
CA ILE A 98 -3.04 1.86 8.39
C ILE A 98 -2.57 0.88 9.46
N ASN A 99 -3.45 0.01 9.95
CA ASN A 99 -3.14 -0.96 10.98
C ASN A 99 -2.35 -2.15 10.42
N TYR A 100 -2.66 -2.56 9.19
CA TYR A 100 -1.84 -3.54 8.46
C TYR A 100 -0.46 -2.98 8.17
N VAL A 101 -0.35 -1.74 7.69
CA VAL A 101 0.96 -1.10 7.48
C VAL A 101 1.74 -1.01 8.79
N ALA A 102 1.10 -0.58 9.88
CA ALA A 102 1.74 -0.46 11.18
C ALA A 102 2.31 -1.78 11.72
N SER A 103 1.55 -2.86 11.57
CA SER A 103 1.88 -4.16 12.16
C SER A 103 2.75 -5.02 11.25
N MET A 104 2.54 -4.97 9.93
CA MET A 104 3.17 -5.87 8.97
C MET A 104 4.39 -5.26 8.28
N TRP A 105 4.46 -3.93 8.13
CA TRP A 105 5.53 -3.32 7.33
C TRP A 105 6.93 -3.57 7.90
N THR A 106 7.05 -3.60 9.24
CA THR A 106 8.33 -3.90 9.91
C THR A 106 8.81 -5.33 9.67
N VAL A 107 7.89 -6.26 9.44
CA VAL A 107 8.18 -7.67 9.13
C VAL A 107 8.40 -7.86 7.63
N LEU A 108 7.61 -7.18 6.79
CA LEU A 108 7.63 -7.33 5.34
C LEU A 108 8.81 -6.60 4.68
N LEU A 109 9.18 -5.42 5.17
CA LEU A 109 10.21 -4.59 4.56
C LEU A 109 11.57 -5.30 4.47
N PRO A 110 12.09 -6.00 5.51
CA PRO A 110 13.33 -6.75 5.39
C PRO A 110 13.28 -7.82 4.28
N VAL A 111 12.15 -8.52 4.14
CA VAL A 111 11.96 -9.52 3.08
C VAL A 111 11.99 -8.86 1.71
N VAL A 112 11.25 -7.77 1.52
CA VAL A 112 11.22 -7.01 0.27
C VAL A 112 12.62 -6.50 -0.10
N VAL A 113 13.41 -6.04 0.87
CA VAL A 113 14.79 -5.58 0.66
C VAL A 113 15.72 -6.72 0.24
N LEU A 114 15.49 -7.97 0.69
CA LEU A 114 16.29 -9.12 0.25
C LEU A 114 16.12 -9.45 -1.25
N PHE A 115 14.97 -9.11 -1.83
CA PHE A 115 14.66 -9.41 -3.24
C PHE A 115 14.86 -8.22 -4.18
N CYS A 116 15.21 -7.04 -3.66
CA CYS A 116 15.31 -5.80 -4.44
C CYS A 116 16.67 -5.15 -4.19
N ASP A 117 17.52 -5.12 -5.23
CA ASP A 117 18.82 -4.44 -5.19
C ASP A 117 18.62 -2.91 -5.12
N LYS A 118 17.58 -2.41 -5.79
CA LYS A 118 17.25 -0.97 -5.82
C LYS A 118 15.94 -0.69 -5.09
N PRO A 119 15.84 0.43 -4.34
CA PRO A 119 14.59 0.82 -3.69
C PRO A 119 13.38 0.87 -4.63
N MET A 120 13.59 1.28 -5.88
CA MET A 120 12.54 1.41 -6.90
C MET A 120 12.03 0.08 -7.46
N GLU A 121 12.69 -1.03 -7.18
CA GLU A 121 12.19 -2.36 -7.52
C GLU A 121 11.12 -2.83 -6.52
N ARG A 122 11.09 -2.25 -5.31
CA ARG A 122 10.18 -2.67 -4.24
C ARG A 122 8.69 -2.49 -4.58
N PRO A 123 8.25 -1.34 -5.16
CA PRO A 123 6.86 -1.20 -5.61
C PRO A 123 6.49 -2.19 -6.71
N ILE A 124 7.45 -2.55 -7.58
CA ILE A 124 7.26 -3.54 -8.64
C ILE A 124 7.04 -4.92 -8.03
N LEU A 125 7.91 -5.34 -7.11
CA LEU A 125 7.78 -6.61 -6.39
C LEU A 125 6.44 -6.72 -5.67
N LEU A 126 6.02 -5.64 -4.98
CA LEU A 126 4.71 -5.60 -4.32
C LEU A 126 3.56 -5.68 -5.33
N GLY A 127 3.65 -4.99 -6.46
CA GLY A 127 2.65 -5.08 -7.53
C GLY A 127 2.52 -6.51 -8.10
N LEU A 128 3.64 -7.20 -8.32
CA LEU A 128 3.65 -8.60 -8.77
C LEU A 128 3.04 -9.54 -7.71
N ALA A 129 3.36 -9.34 -6.43
CA ALA A 129 2.77 -10.09 -5.34
C ALA A 129 1.24 -9.88 -5.28
N ILE A 130 0.78 -8.64 -5.49
CA ILE A 130 -0.65 -8.32 -5.57
C ILE A 130 -1.32 -9.05 -6.73
N GLN A 131 -0.70 -9.12 -7.91
CA GLN A 131 -1.25 -9.88 -9.04
C GLN A 131 -1.51 -11.34 -8.66
N GLN A 132 -0.55 -11.97 -7.98
CA GLN A 132 -0.70 -13.35 -7.50
C GLN A 132 -1.86 -13.48 -6.50
N VAL A 133 -1.97 -12.56 -5.54
CA VAL A 133 -3.06 -12.59 -4.55
C VAL A 133 -4.44 -12.39 -5.20
N ILE A 134 -4.55 -11.48 -6.18
CA ILE A 134 -5.80 -11.27 -6.93
C ILE A 134 -6.17 -12.53 -7.72
N GLU A 135 -5.22 -13.14 -8.41
CA GLU A 135 -5.42 -14.37 -9.18
C GLU A 135 -5.91 -15.52 -8.28
N MET A 136 -5.26 -15.69 -7.12
CA MET A 136 -5.61 -16.74 -6.15
C MET A 136 -6.96 -16.49 -5.47
N GLY A 137 -7.31 -15.23 -5.23
CA GLY A 137 -8.52 -14.81 -4.53
C GLY A 137 -9.74 -14.61 -5.43
N LYS A 138 -9.63 -14.80 -6.75
CA LYS A 138 -10.65 -14.40 -7.75
C LYS A 138 -12.03 -15.04 -7.57
N ASP A 139 -12.09 -16.19 -6.89
CA ASP A 139 -13.32 -16.93 -6.59
C ASP A 139 -13.95 -16.52 -5.24
N VAL A 140 -13.21 -15.76 -4.41
CA VAL A 140 -13.66 -15.27 -3.10
C VAL A 140 -14.05 -13.80 -3.17
N ILE A 141 -13.23 -12.98 -3.84
CA ILE A 141 -13.46 -11.55 -4.05
C ILE A 141 -13.48 -11.29 -5.56
N PRO A 142 -14.52 -10.62 -6.09
CA PRO A 142 -14.52 -10.22 -7.49
C PRO A 142 -13.25 -9.43 -7.84
N PRO A 143 -12.52 -9.77 -8.92
CA PRO A 143 -11.26 -9.11 -9.27
C PRO A 143 -11.32 -7.57 -9.30
N SER A 144 -12.36 -6.98 -9.90
CA SER A 144 -12.55 -5.52 -9.89
C SER A 144 -12.65 -4.93 -8.48
N MET A 145 -13.31 -5.64 -7.56
CA MET A 145 -13.39 -5.27 -6.15
C MET A 145 -12.03 -5.41 -5.44
N ALA A 146 -11.27 -6.46 -5.77
CA ALA A 146 -9.93 -6.65 -5.23
C ALA A 146 -8.99 -5.53 -5.69
N ALA A 147 -9.07 -5.11 -6.95
CA ALA A 147 -8.33 -3.95 -7.46
C ALA A 147 -8.72 -2.65 -6.75
N GLN A 148 -10.02 -2.42 -6.55
CA GLN A 148 -10.49 -1.26 -5.79
C GLN A 148 -9.94 -1.27 -4.36
N LEU A 149 -10.04 -2.40 -3.66
CA LEU A 149 -9.52 -2.54 -2.30
C LEU A 149 -8.01 -2.27 -2.22
N VAL A 150 -7.24 -2.84 -3.15
CA VAL A 150 -5.80 -2.60 -3.24
C VAL A 150 -5.51 -1.12 -3.38
N MET A 151 -6.16 -0.42 -4.31
CA MET A 151 -5.84 0.97 -4.61
C MET A 151 -6.37 1.95 -3.55
N GLU A 152 -7.54 1.67 -2.96
CA GLU A 152 -8.09 2.39 -1.80
C GLU A 152 -7.20 2.24 -0.55
N GLY A 153 -6.41 1.15 -0.45
CA GLY A 153 -5.37 1.01 0.57
C GLY A 153 -4.06 1.67 0.17
N ALA A 154 -3.54 1.36 -1.02
CA ALA A 154 -2.19 1.74 -1.43
C ALA A 154 -2.00 3.26 -1.58
N ILE A 155 -3.00 3.97 -2.11
CA ILE A 155 -2.93 5.43 -2.33
C ILE A 155 -2.78 6.21 -1.02
N PRO A 156 -3.71 6.12 -0.05
CA PRO A 156 -3.57 6.85 1.20
C PRO A 156 -2.34 6.40 2.01
N MET A 157 -2.06 5.10 2.05
CA MET A 157 -0.91 4.59 2.82
C MET A 157 0.44 5.04 2.25
N SER A 158 0.52 5.30 0.94
CA SER A 158 1.72 5.87 0.32
C SER A 158 2.03 7.31 0.78
N LYS A 159 1.08 8.00 1.41
CA LYS A 159 1.24 9.39 1.88
C LYS A 159 1.74 9.47 3.32
N LEU A 160 1.72 8.38 4.06
CA LEU A 160 2.05 8.38 5.48
C LEU A 160 3.52 8.62 5.75
N ASP A 161 3.81 9.41 6.79
CA ASP A 161 5.12 9.38 7.42
C ASP A 161 5.30 8.15 8.31
N LEU A 162 5.96 7.11 7.81
CA LEU A 162 6.23 5.93 8.65
C LEU A 162 7.31 6.17 9.72
N ILE A 163 8.05 7.28 9.68
CA ILE A 163 9.15 7.59 10.61
C ILE A 163 8.70 8.61 11.69
N GLY A 164 7.87 9.58 11.30
CA GLY A 164 7.34 10.63 12.17
C GLY A 164 5.95 10.39 12.77
N SER A 165 5.11 9.50 12.22
CA SER A 165 3.72 9.39 12.68
C SER A 165 3.61 8.86 14.12
N THR A 166 3.05 9.69 14.99
CA THR A 166 2.74 9.36 16.39
C THR A 166 1.76 8.20 16.49
N ALA A 167 0.85 8.04 15.51
CA ALA A 167 -0.12 6.95 15.45
C ALA A 167 0.54 5.56 15.33
N LEU A 168 1.69 5.47 14.66
CA LEU A 168 2.46 4.23 14.53
C LEU A 168 3.28 3.92 15.78
N ARG A 169 3.73 4.94 16.52
CA ARG A 169 4.50 4.76 17.76
C ARG A 169 3.69 4.16 18.91
N VAL A 170 2.38 4.40 18.95
CA VAL A 170 1.50 3.94 20.05
C VAL A 170 1.11 2.46 19.92
N ARG A 171 1.15 1.87 18.72
CA ARG A 171 0.69 0.49 18.47
C ARG A 171 1.78 -0.58 18.35
N VAL A 172 3.06 -0.21 18.30
CA VAL A 172 4.17 -1.17 18.49
C VAL A 172 4.33 -1.47 19.99
N ARG A 173 3.26 -1.97 20.62
CA ARG A 173 3.34 -2.69 21.88
C ARG A 173 2.97 -4.13 21.56
N THR A 174 4.00 -4.87 21.17
CA THR A 174 3.99 -6.32 20.97
C THR A 174 3.31 -7.00 22.14
N GLU A 175 2.09 -7.50 21.94
CA GLU A 175 1.55 -8.65 22.67
C GLU A 175 0.22 -9.07 22.01
N ARG A 176 0.17 -10.31 21.50
CA ARG A 176 -1.01 -11.08 21.06
C ARG A 176 -1.63 -10.77 19.69
N PHE A 177 -0.89 -10.98 18.60
CA PHE A 177 -1.51 -11.24 17.28
C PHE A 177 -1.09 -12.55 16.60
N ILE A 178 -0.14 -13.29 17.18
CA ILE A 178 0.37 -14.54 16.59
C ILE A 178 -0.62 -15.72 16.78
N SER A 179 -1.68 -15.59 17.58
CA SER A 179 -2.58 -16.72 17.89
C SER A 179 -3.81 -16.87 16.98
N HIS A 180 -4.07 -15.92 16.07
CA HIS A 180 -5.30 -15.91 15.24
C HIS A 180 -5.04 -15.84 13.72
N LEU A 181 -3.79 -15.94 13.28
CA LEU A 181 -3.49 -16.15 11.87
C LEU A 181 -3.83 -17.61 11.54
N ASP A 182 -5.08 -17.81 11.13
CA ASP A 182 -5.60 -19.08 10.65
C ASP A 182 -4.74 -19.55 9.46
N LYS A 183 -4.62 -20.88 9.33
CA LYS A 183 -3.52 -21.59 8.64
C LYS A 183 -3.32 -21.31 7.14
N MET A 184 -4.05 -20.37 6.54
CA MET A 184 -3.87 -19.93 5.15
C MET A 184 -2.94 -18.73 4.96
N GLU A 185 -2.85 -17.77 5.89
CA GLU A 185 -2.10 -16.52 5.63
C GLU A 185 -0.57 -16.66 5.76
N LEU A 186 -0.08 -17.63 6.54
CA LEU A 186 1.36 -17.92 6.62
C LEU A 186 1.86 -18.84 5.49
N TYR A 187 0.97 -19.61 4.86
CA TYR A 187 1.34 -20.48 3.73
C TYR A 187 1.69 -19.67 2.47
N LEU A 188 1.14 -18.46 2.34
CA LEU A 188 1.40 -17.53 1.23
C LEU A 188 2.65 -16.66 1.42
N LEU A 189 3.06 -16.44 2.67
CA LEU A 189 4.23 -15.62 2.99
C LEU A 189 5.57 -16.33 2.75
N PHE A 190 5.58 -17.65 2.51
CA PHE A 190 6.83 -18.41 2.54
C PHE A 190 7.15 -19.30 1.34
N PHE A 191 6.36 -19.30 0.25
CA PHE A 191 6.69 -20.02 -0.99
C PHE A 191 7.24 -21.42 -0.75
N ASN A 192 6.35 -22.42 -0.74
CA ASN A 192 6.67 -23.83 -1.04
C ASN A 192 8.17 -24.19 -0.95
N ARG A 193 8.65 -24.50 0.26
CA ARG A 193 9.79 -25.42 0.34
C ARG A 193 9.32 -26.76 -0.20
N HIS A 194 9.83 -27.07 -1.39
CA HIS A 194 10.07 -28.36 -2.05
C HIS A 194 9.50 -28.40 -3.47
#